data_AF-A0A968MYS5-F1
#
_entry.id   AF-A0A968MYS5-F1
#
_cell.length_a   1.000
_cell.length_b   1.000
_cell.length_c   1.000
_cell.angle_alpha   90.00
_cell.angle_beta   90.00
_cell.angle_gamma   90.00
#
_symmetry.space_group_name_H-M   'P 1'
#
loop_
_entity.id
_entity.type
_entity.pdbx_description
1 polymer ?
#
loop_
_entity_poly.entity_id
_entity_poly.type
_entity_poly.pdbx_seq_one_letter_code
_entity_poly.pdbx_strand_id
1 'polypeptide(L)'
;MTNGRSGQLHRESSVQDARYMVVNETEEVKSASGTQVLLRKVTKIDPEWLSDEFLKNIEQSESFIFDNQINRAVKITEYSVNKLVLKREQSEIKDHDKAAQVIADAIVEGTIDYPQWNEDVEHFVRRVNFASRQAPHYQIPAIGEEEKAFIIQQAIFKCRSLKEVQKTQVWSSLKSWLSYEQTEAVNFIAPEFIILPHKKKPVKLRYDEKGDVILSETIQMLYDCPLPLTVAEGKVQVIFELLAPSRRPVQITRDLEQFWKNSYHEIKKELKGRYPKHEWR
;
A
#
# COMPACT_ATOMS: atom_id res chain seq x y z
N MET A 1 17.05 4.43 28.81
CA MET A 1 18.33 4.25 29.54
C MET A 1 19.36 3.64 28.60
N THR A 2 20.65 3.84 28.84
CA THR A 2 21.75 3.38 27.96
C THR A 2 21.79 1.86 27.75
N ASN A 3 21.26 1.10 28.70
CA ASN A 3 21.09 -0.36 28.59
C ASN A 3 19.85 -0.80 27.78
N GLY A 4 19.15 0.12 27.10
CA GLY A 4 17.96 -0.18 26.29
C GLY A 4 16.65 -0.35 27.09
N ARG A 5 16.66 -0.18 28.42
CA ARG A 5 15.47 -0.21 29.25
C ARG A 5 14.82 1.18 29.37
N SER A 6 13.51 1.22 29.62
CA SER A 6 12.75 2.43 29.96
C SER A 6 12.28 2.38 31.42
N GLY A 7 12.03 3.54 32.00
CA GLY A 7 11.52 3.69 33.37
C GLY A 7 10.90 5.06 33.57
N GLN A 8 10.10 5.21 34.62
CA GLN A 8 9.38 6.44 34.94
C GLN A 8 10.06 7.20 36.08
N LEU A 9 10.16 8.52 35.92
CA LEU A 9 10.52 9.41 37.02
C LEU A 9 9.40 9.45 38.06
N HIS A 10 9.78 9.57 39.32
CA HIS A 10 8.81 9.89 40.37
C HIS A 10 8.19 11.28 40.10
N ARG A 11 6.89 11.44 40.37
CA ARG A 11 6.16 12.69 40.07
C ARG A 11 6.74 13.93 40.77
N GLU A 12 7.30 13.74 41.96
CA GLU A 12 7.93 14.80 42.77
C GLU A 12 9.39 15.09 42.39
N SER A 13 9.93 14.41 41.37
CA SER A 13 11.30 14.66 40.91
C SER A 13 11.46 16.12 40.48
N SER A 14 12.54 16.78 40.90
CA SER A 14 12.86 18.16 40.48
C SER A 14 13.47 18.23 39.07
N VAL A 15 13.68 17.09 38.41
CA VAL A 15 14.32 16.99 37.10
C VAL A 15 13.38 16.47 36.01
N GLN A 16 12.06 16.70 36.14
CA GLN A 16 11.06 16.31 35.12
C GLN A 16 11.41 16.84 33.73
N ASP A 17 11.91 18.07 33.65
CA ASP A 17 12.22 18.76 32.39
C ASP A 17 13.66 18.50 31.90
N ALA A 18 14.42 17.65 32.59
CA ALA A 18 15.80 17.37 32.22
C ALA A 18 15.87 16.48 30.97
N ARG A 19 16.49 16.99 29.91
CA ARG A 19 16.77 16.21 28.68
C ARG A 19 17.77 15.08 28.91
N TYR A 20 18.78 15.31 29.74
CA TYR A 20 19.80 14.33 30.10
C TYR A 20 19.88 14.17 31.62
N MET A 21 19.99 12.92 32.06
CA MET A 21 20.03 12.59 33.48
C MET A 21 20.81 11.32 33.74
N VAL A 22 21.46 11.27 34.90
CA VAL A 22 22.05 10.05 35.45
C VAL A 22 21.08 9.50 36.48
N VAL A 23 20.68 8.24 36.28
CA VAL A 23 19.86 7.49 37.23
C VAL A 23 20.80 6.65 38.06
N ASN A 24 20.89 6.93 39.37
CA ASN A 24 21.74 6.15 40.26
C ASN A 24 21.06 4.87 40.75
N GLU A 25 19.73 4.90 40.92
CA GLU A 25 18.96 3.76 41.44
C GLU A 25 17.71 3.51 40.60
N THR A 26 17.39 2.24 40.37
CA THR A 26 16.13 1.82 39.75
C THR A 26 15.41 0.87 40.68
N GLU A 27 14.10 1.05 40.85
CA GLU A 27 13.26 0.18 41.67
C GLU A 27 12.13 -0.39 40.84
N GLU A 28 11.95 -1.71 40.88
CA GLU A 28 10.80 -2.36 40.24
C GLU A 28 9.60 -2.33 41.19
N VAL A 29 8.54 -1.66 40.78
CA VAL A 29 7.28 -1.61 41.52
C VAL A 29 6.24 -2.43 40.77
N LYS A 30 5.62 -3.38 41.46
CA LYS A 30 4.48 -4.13 40.92
C LYS A 30 3.21 -3.30 41.07
N SER A 31 2.51 -3.10 39.96
CA SER A 31 1.20 -2.47 39.90
C SER A 31 0.16 -3.48 39.37
N ALA A 32 -1.12 -3.18 39.56
CA ALA A 32 -2.22 -3.90 38.93
C ALA A 32 -2.11 -3.94 37.38
N SER A 33 -1.40 -2.98 36.79
CA SER A 33 -1.13 -2.86 35.35
C SER A 33 0.17 -3.53 34.87
N GLY A 34 0.89 -4.23 35.76
CA GLY A 34 2.18 -4.86 35.47
C GLY A 34 3.36 -4.31 36.29
N THR A 35 4.57 -4.78 35.99
CA THR A 35 5.81 -4.29 36.62
C THR A 35 6.28 -3.01 35.94
N GLN A 36 6.47 -1.94 36.72
CA GLN A 36 7.04 -0.67 36.26
C GLN A 36 8.40 -0.44 36.92
N VAL A 37 9.33 0.18 36.19
CA VAL A 37 10.63 0.59 36.74
C VAL A 37 10.55 2.06 37.12
N LEU A 38 10.70 2.36 38.40
CA LEU A 38 10.84 3.72 38.93
C LEU A 38 12.31 4.13 38.99
N LEU A 39 12.60 5.35 38.54
CA LEU A 39 13.94 5.94 38.55
C LEU A 39 14.09 6.76 39.84
N ARG A 40 15.07 6.40 40.68
CA ARG A 40 15.41 7.09 41.93
C ARG A 40 16.81 7.69 41.89
N LYS A 41 17.02 8.70 42.75
CA LYS A 41 18.28 9.45 42.87
C LYS A 41 18.79 9.89 41.50
N VAL A 42 17.93 10.64 40.81
CA VAL A 42 18.18 11.10 39.46
C VAL A 42 18.75 12.51 39.51
N THR A 43 19.85 12.72 38.79
CA THR A 43 20.51 14.03 38.68
C THR A 43 20.49 14.48 37.24
N LYS A 44 20.02 15.70 37.00
CA LYS A 44 20.14 16.36 35.69
C LYS A 44 21.62 16.53 35.37
N ILE A 45 22.01 16.22 34.14
CA ILE A 45 23.34 16.49 33.64
C ILE A 45 23.28 17.37 32.40
N ASP A 46 24.35 18.12 32.18
CA ASP A 46 24.64 18.72 30.89
C ASP A 46 25.59 17.79 30.11
N PRO A 47 25.38 17.53 28.81
CA PRO A 47 26.33 16.79 27.99
C PRO A 47 27.76 17.35 28.04
N GLU A 48 27.94 18.64 28.28
CA GLU A 48 29.26 19.26 28.44
C GLU A 48 30.03 18.74 29.67
N TRP A 49 29.35 18.12 30.63
CA TRP A 49 29.98 17.55 31.83
C TRP A 49 30.53 16.15 31.61
N LEU A 50 30.25 15.53 30.45
CA LEU A 50 30.69 14.18 30.16
C LEU A 50 32.19 14.18 29.90
N SER A 51 32.92 13.29 30.59
CA SER A 51 34.37 13.16 30.43
C SER A 51 34.76 12.78 29.01
N ASP A 52 35.95 13.21 28.58
CA ASP A 52 36.52 12.80 27.29
C ASP A 52 36.50 11.28 27.10
N GLU A 53 36.77 10.50 28.16
CA GLU A 53 36.73 9.03 28.12
C GLU A 53 35.35 8.47 27.77
N PHE A 54 34.29 9.12 28.27
CA PHE A 54 32.91 8.76 27.93
C PHE A 54 32.59 9.13 26.48
N LEU A 55 33.06 10.30 26.03
CA LEU A 55 32.83 10.81 24.68
C LEU A 55 33.70 10.13 23.61
N LYS A 56 34.77 9.42 23.99
CA LYS A 56 35.59 8.61 23.05
C LYS A 56 34.80 7.53 22.33
N ASN A 57 33.72 7.04 22.94
CA ASN A 57 32.87 5.98 22.39
C ASN A 57 31.61 6.54 21.69
N ILE A 58 31.68 7.77 21.15
CA ILE A 58 30.60 8.30 20.32
C ILE A 58 30.52 7.50 19.02
N GLU A 59 29.38 6.85 18.83
CA GLU A 59 28.99 6.24 17.58
C GLU A 59 28.14 7.23 16.78
N GLN A 60 28.50 7.40 15.51
CA GLN A 60 27.69 8.14 14.55
C GLN A 60 26.85 7.17 13.74
N SER A 61 25.54 7.40 13.69
CA SER A 61 24.62 6.67 12.81
C SER A 61 23.91 7.65 11.87
N GLU A 62 23.58 7.15 10.68
CA GLU A 62 22.76 7.87 9.71
C GLU A 62 21.48 7.09 9.44
N SER A 63 20.36 7.80 9.41
CA SER A 63 19.08 7.27 8.93
C SER A 63 18.46 8.25 7.96
N PHE A 64 17.60 7.73 7.08
CA PHE A 64 16.92 8.52 6.07
C PHE A 64 15.43 8.34 6.28
N ILE A 65 14.73 9.45 6.50
CA ILE A 65 13.31 9.42 6.82
C ILE A 65 12.58 10.49 6.01
N PHE A 66 11.30 10.29 5.81
CA PHE A 66 10.41 11.36 5.39
C PHE A 66 9.92 12.13 6.62
N ASP A 67 10.27 13.41 6.70
CA ASP A 67 9.81 14.30 7.75
C ASP A 67 8.46 14.91 7.36
N ASN A 68 7.39 14.44 8.02
CA ASN A 68 6.02 14.88 7.81
C ASN A 68 5.74 16.32 8.25
N GLN A 69 6.55 16.90 9.14
CA GLN A 69 6.32 18.28 9.60
C GLN A 69 6.72 19.28 8.50
N ILE A 70 7.80 18.99 7.78
CA ILE A 70 8.30 19.85 6.71
C ILE A 70 8.05 19.28 5.30
N ASN A 71 7.43 18.11 5.19
CA ASN A 71 7.12 17.39 3.95
C ASN A 71 8.34 17.16 3.04
N ARG A 72 9.43 16.63 3.61
CA ARG A 72 10.68 16.38 2.88
C ARG A 72 11.37 15.10 3.34
N ALA A 73 12.02 14.43 2.41
CA ALA A 73 13.00 13.40 2.74
C ALA A 73 14.28 14.07 3.29
N VAL A 74 14.75 13.58 4.44
CA VAL A 74 15.89 14.15 5.16
C VAL A 74 16.82 13.07 5.65
N LYS A 75 18.10 13.43 5.77
CA LYS A 75 19.09 12.64 6.47
C LYS A 75 19.11 13.07 7.93
N ILE A 76 19.00 12.10 8.82
CA ILE A 76 19.16 12.28 10.26
C ILE A 76 20.51 11.67 10.64
N THR A 77 21.39 12.50 11.20
CA THR A 77 22.66 12.07 11.77
C THR A 77 22.56 12.12 13.29
N GLU A 78 22.70 10.96 13.93
CA GLU A 78 22.68 10.84 15.39
C GLU A 78 24.07 10.50 15.92
N TYR A 79 24.47 11.19 16.98
CA TYR A 79 25.69 10.92 17.73
C TYR A 79 25.28 10.36 19.08
N SER A 80 25.65 9.12 19.36
CA SER A 80 25.20 8.42 20.56
C SER A 80 26.34 7.72 21.28
N VAL A 81 26.19 7.55 22.60
CA VAL A 81 27.06 6.71 23.42
C VAL A 81 26.19 5.70 24.12
N ASN A 82 26.42 4.40 23.93
CA ASN A 82 25.61 3.34 24.55
C ASN A 82 24.10 3.58 24.40
N LYS A 83 23.62 3.88 23.19
CA LYS A 83 22.20 4.20 22.87
C LYS A 83 21.65 5.52 23.45
N LEU A 84 22.45 6.31 24.17
CA LEU A 84 22.06 7.66 24.56
C LEU A 84 22.39 8.62 23.41
N VAL A 85 21.36 9.11 22.70
CA VAL A 85 21.53 10.12 21.65
C VAL A 85 21.90 11.46 22.30
N LEU A 86 23.15 11.90 22.12
CA LEU A 86 23.67 13.16 22.65
C LEU A 86 23.32 14.33 21.74
N LYS A 87 23.38 14.09 20.42
CA LYS A 87 23.12 15.10 19.39
C LYS A 87 22.41 14.45 18.22
N ARG A 88 21.42 15.17 17.69
CA ARG A 88 20.69 14.80 16.47
C ARG A 88 20.70 15.99 15.53
N GLU A 89 21.19 15.78 14.33
CA GLU A 89 21.22 16.78 13.28
C GLU A 89 20.37 16.32 12.10
N GLN A 90 19.74 17.28 11.44
CA GLN A 90 18.92 17.06 10.25
C GLN A 90 19.52 17.83 9.08
N SER A 91 19.71 17.14 7.96
CA SER A 91 20.25 17.74 6.75
C SER A 91 19.52 17.24 5.50
N GLU A 92 19.65 17.96 4.40
CA GLU A 92 19.13 17.54 3.10
C GLU A 92 19.83 16.27 2.58
N ILE A 93 19.08 15.42 1.88
CA ILE A 93 19.63 14.28 1.14
C ILE A 93 20.12 14.79 -0.22
N LYS A 94 21.45 14.80 -0.42
CA LYS A 94 22.05 15.26 -1.69
C LYS A 94 21.91 14.23 -2.82
N ASP A 95 21.81 12.96 -2.47
CA ASP A 95 21.59 11.88 -3.42
C ASP A 95 20.10 11.83 -3.81
N HIS A 96 19.81 12.18 -5.06
CA HIS A 96 18.45 12.20 -5.59
C HIS A 96 17.81 10.82 -5.64
N ASP A 97 18.59 9.75 -5.85
CA ASP A 97 18.06 8.40 -5.86
C ASP A 97 17.67 7.97 -4.45
N LYS A 98 18.54 8.25 -3.45
CA LYS A 98 18.23 7.98 -2.05
C LYS A 98 17.02 8.77 -1.55
N ALA A 99 16.89 10.03 -1.96
CA ALA A 99 15.72 10.85 -1.62
C ALA A 99 14.44 10.29 -2.22
N ALA A 100 14.47 9.87 -3.49
CA ALA A 100 13.33 9.24 -4.16
C ALA A 100 12.95 7.90 -3.50
N GLN A 101 13.92 7.08 -3.10
CA GLN A 101 13.69 5.84 -2.36
C GLN A 101 12.91 6.10 -1.06
N VAL A 102 13.38 7.02 -0.22
CA VAL A 102 12.73 7.36 1.06
C VAL A 102 11.30 7.84 0.87
N ILE A 103 11.03 8.61 -0.19
CA ILE A 103 9.67 9.08 -0.50
C ILE A 103 8.80 7.91 -1.00
N ALA A 104 9.35 7.04 -1.85
CA ALA A 104 8.63 5.88 -2.37
C ALA A 104 8.25 4.91 -1.25
N ASP A 105 9.17 4.60 -0.33
CA ASP A 105 8.92 3.77 0.84
C ASP A 105 7.78 4.38 1.68
N ALA A 106 7.86 5.69 1.96
CA ALA A 106 6.84 6.40 2.71
C ALA A 106 5.46 6.42 2.03
N ILE A 107 5.40 6.42 0.69
CA ILE A 107 4.15 6.27 -0.09
C ILE A 107 3.59 4.85 0.06
N VAL A 108 4.43 3.81 -0.06
CA VAL A 108 4.00 2.41 0.07
C VAL A 108 3.53 2.10 1.48
N GLU A 109 4.17 2.66 2.50
CA GLU A 109 3.75 2.60 3.91
C GLU A 109 2.44 3.38 4.19
N GLY A 110 1.95 4.17 3.22
CA GLY A 110 0.71 4.95 3.35
C GLY A 110 0.85 6.21 4.20
N THR A 111 2.08 6.64 4.50
CA THR A 111 2.32 7.89 5.25
C THR A 111 2.22 9.13 4.36
N ILE A 112 2.41 8.97 3.05
CA ILE A 112 2.30 10.02 2.04
C ILE A 112 1.26 9.63 1.00
N ASP A 113 0.36 10.55 0.69
CA ASP A 113 -0.55 10.38 -0.43
C ASP A 113 0.14 10.64 -1.77
N TYR A 114 -0.06 9.71 -2.71
CA TYR A 114 0.41 9.80 -4.09
C TYR A 114 -0.76 9.59 -5.07
N PRO A 115 -1.51 10.65 -5.42
CA PRO A 115 -2.73 10.55 -6.21
C PRO A 115 -2.56 9.93 -7.61
N GLN A 116 -1.33 9.89 -8.14
CA GLN A 116 -1.06 9.27 -9.45
C GLN A 116 -0.99 7.75 -9.37
N TRP A 117 -0.85 7.17 -8.18
CA TRP A 117 -1.10 5.76 -7.92
C TRP A 117 -2.59 5.56 -7.59
N ASN A 118 -3.43 5.61 -8.62
CA ASN A 118 -4.87 5.52 -8.48
C ASN A 118 -5.39 4.09 -8.76
N GLU A 119 -6.72 3.91 -8.73
CA GLU A 119 -7.34 2.60 -8.96
C GLU A 119 -7.07 2.04 -10.36
N ASP A 120 -6.84 2.85 -11.39
CA ASP A 120 -6.47 2.33 -12.71
C ASP A 120 -5.04 1.76 -12.72
N VAL A 121 -4.11 2.38 -11.98
CA VAL A 121 -2.76 1.84 -11.75
C VAL A 121 -2.82 0.54 -10.95
N GLU A 122 -3.59 0.53 -9.86
CA GLU A 122 -3.72 -0.68 -9.03
C GLU A 122 -4.43 -1.80 -9.81
N HIS A 123 -5.42 -1.48 -10.64
CA HIS A 123 -6.06 -2.44 -11.53
C HIS A 123 -5.07 -3.04 -12.54
N PHE A 124 -4.19 -2.22 -13.14
CA PHE A 124 -3.11 -2.71 -13.99
C PHE A 124 -2.18 -3.67 -13.22
N VAL A 125 -1.75 -3.31 -12.01
CA VAL A 125 -0.93 -4.18 -11.15
C VAL A 125 -1.62 -5.52 -10.87
N ARG A 126 -2.91 -5.50 -10.52
CA ARG A 126 -3.70 -6.74 -10.31
C ARG A 126 -3.75 -7.61 -11.58
N ARG A 127 -3.87 -7.01 -12.77
CA ARG A 127 -3.80 -7.73 -14.05
C ARG A 127 -2.43 -8.36 -14.30
N VAL A 128 -1.35 -7.62 -14.06
CA VAL A 128 0.03 -8.13 -14.19
C VAL A 128 0.25 -9.31 -13.24
N ASN A 129 -0.12 -9.16 -11.97
CA ASN A 129 0.03 -10.20 -10.95
C ASN A 129 -0.88 -11.41 -11.20
N PHE A 130 -2.07 -11.19 -11.76
CA PHE A 130 -2.93 -12.28 -12.22
C PHE A 130 -2.28 -13.04 -13.38
N ALA A 131 -1.79 -12.35 -14.40
CA ALA A 131 -1.17 -12.99 -15.57
C ALA A 131 0.11 -13.76 -15.19
N SER A 132 0.96 -13.17 -14.34
CA SER A 132 2.16 -13.80 -13.80
C SER A 132 1.85 -15.15 -13.12
N ARG A 133 0.78 -15.20 -12.31
CA ARG A 133 0.34 -16.44 -11.63
C ARG A 133 -0.28 -17.47 -12.58
N GLN A 134 -1.13 -17.04 -13.50
CA GLN A 134 -1.92 -17.96 -14.35
C GLN A 134 -1.15 -18.50 -15.56
N ALA A 135 -0.12 -17.78 -16.02
CA ALA A 135 0.69 -18.19 -17.15
C ALA A 135 2.21 -17.96 -16.90
N PRO A 136 2.83 -18.70 -15.95
CA PRO A 136 4.23 -18.50 -15.57
C PRO A 136 5.24 -18.67 -16.72
N HIS A 137 4.87 -19.40 -17.76
CA HIS A 137 5.71 -19.64 -18.94
C HIS A 137 5.98 -18.38 -19.77
N TYR A 138 5.16 -17.32 -19.63
CA TYR A 138 5.42 -16.01 -20.22
C TYR A 138 6.44 -15.18 -19.42
N GLN A 139 6.86 -15.66 -18.24
CA GLN A 139 7.88 -15.01 -17.39
C GLN A 139 7.54 -13.55 -17.07
N ILE A 140 6.25 -13.24 -16.86
CA ILE A 140 5.79 -11.90 -16.50
C ILE A 140 6.21 -11.61 -15.05
N PRO A 141 7.03 -10.59 -14.78
CA PRO A 141 7.44 -10.24 -13.43
C PRO A 141 6.24 -9.67 -12.65
N ALA A 142 5.92 -10.28 -11.52
CA ALA A 142 4.93 -9.73 -10.60
C ALA A 142 5.41 -8.39 -10.02
N ILE A 143 4.46 -7.57 -9.59
CA ILE A 143 4.65 -6.28 -8.93
C ILE A 143 4.15 -6.43 -7.49
N GLY A 144 5.05 -6.76 -6.57
CA GLY A 144 4.84 -6.76 -5.12
C GLY A 144 5.15 -5.41 -4.50
N GLU A 145 5.20 -5.32 -3.17
CA GLU A 145 5.45 -4.04 -2.47
C GLU A 145 6.83 -3.46 -2.78
N GLU A 146 7.86 -4.30 -2.85
CA GLU A 146 9.23 -3.88 -3.21
C GLU A 146 9.28 -3.34 -4.64
N GLU A 147 8.64 -4.01 -5.60
CA GLU A 147 8.56 -3.55 -6.97
C GLU A 147 7.72 -2.27 -7.09
N LYS A 148 6.63 -2.14 -6.32
CA LYS A 148 5.84 -0.90 -6.25
C LYS A 148 6.72 0.26 -5.78
N ALA A 149 7.47 0.10 -4.70
CA ALA A 149 8.39 1.12 -4.20
C ALA A 149 9.42 1.49 -5.27
N PHE A 150 10.01 0.49 -5.93
CA PHE A 150 10.98 0.74 -7.00
C PHE A 150 10.38 1.49 -8.20
N ILE A 151 9.20 1.10 -8.69
CA ILE A 151 8.50 1.76 -9.79
C ILE A 151 8.18 3.22 -9.44
N ILE A 152 7.70 3.47 -8.22
CA ILE A 152 7.41 4.82 -7.72
C ILE A 152 8.71 5.63 -7.67
N GLN A 153 9.78 5.09 -7.07
CA GLN A 153 11.11 5.73 -6.99
C GLN A 153 11.59 6.17 -8.39
N GLN A 154 11.48 5.29 -9.39
CA GLN A 154 11.86 5.62 -10.77
C GLN A 154 10.98 6.73 -11.36
N ALA A 155 9.68 6.73 -11.09
CA ALA A 155 8.77 7.78 -11.56
C ALA A 155 9.11 9.15 -10.96
N ILE A 156 9.42 9.20 -9.67
CA ILE A 156 9.64 10.45 -8.94
C ILE A 156 11.11 10.86 -8.87
N PHE A 157 11.98 10.17 -9.63
CA PHE A 157 13.40 10.47 -9.66
C PHE A 157 13.65 11.96 -9.94
N LYS A 158 14.53 12.58 -9.15
CA LYS A 158 14.85 14.02 -9.16
C LYS A 158 13.72 14.98 -8.76
N CYS A 159 12.54 14.51 -8.34
CA CYS A 159 11.56 15.40 -7.73
C CYS A 159 12.14 16.08 -6.48
N ARG A 160 11.91 17.39 -6.33
CA ARG A 160 12.50 18.22 -5.27
C ARG A 160 11.50 18.63 -4.19
N SER A 161 10.24 18.31 -4.38
CA SER A 161 9.18 18.63 -3.41
C SER A 161 8.05 17.62 -3.45
N LEU A 162 7.34 17.47 -2.34
CA LEU A 162 6.15 16.63 -2.27
C LEU A 162 5.07 17.04 -3.29
N LYS A 163 4.92 18.35 -3.55
CA LYS A 163 3.97 18.86 -4.55
C LYS A 163 4.31 18.42 -5.97
N GLU A 164 5.60 18.29 -6.27
CA GLU A 164 6.08 17.78 -7.56
C GLU A 164 5.81 16.27 -7.64
N VAL A 165 6.20 15.52 -6.61
CA VAL A 165 5.91 14.08 -6.46
C VAL A 165 4.44 13.78 -6.74
N GLN A 166 3.51 14.47 -6.07
CA GLN A 166 2.06 14.25 -6.20
C GLN A 166 1.49 14.51 -7.62
N LYS A 167 2.21 15.25 -8.46
CA LYS A 167 1.80 15.55 -9.85
C LYS A 167 2.51 14.66 -10.87
N THR A 168 3.62 14.04 -10.50
CA THR A 168 4.45 13.22 -11.39
C THR A 168 3.74 11.92 -11.75
N GLN A 169 3.55 11.68 -13.04
CA GLN A 169 2.84 10.50 -13.56
C GLN A 169 3.67 9.21 -13.36
N VAL A 170 3.03 8.13 -12.90
CA VAL A 170 3.69 6.83 -12.70
C VAL A 170 3.66 5.93 -13.94
N TRP A 171 2.74 6.20 -14.89
CA TRP A 171 2.45 5.28 -16.00
C TRP A 171 3.66 4.97 -16.89
N SER A 172 4.58 5.91 -17.09
CA SER A 172 5.79 5.66 -17.88
C SER A 172 6.68 4.62 -17.20
N SER A 173 6.94 4.77 -15.90
CA SER A 173 7.76 3.84 -15.12
C SER A 173 7.06 2.49 -14.94
N LEU A 174 5.74 2.52 -14.72
CA LEU A 174 4.93 1.31 -14.59
C LEU A 174 4.92 0.48 -15.88
N LYS A 175 4.77 1.12 -17.05
CA LYS A 175 4.80 0.42 -18.34
C LYS A 175 6.19 -0.10 -18.69
N SER A 176 7.25 0.58 -18.27
CA SER A 176 8.63 0.09 -18.47
C SER A 176 8.99 -1.12 -17.61
N TRP A 177 8.15 -1.49 -16.64
CA TRP A 177 8.32 -2.71 -15.85
C TRP A 177 8.26 -3.98 -16.71
N LEU A 178 7.50 -3.94 -17.80
CA LEU A 178 7.28 -5.06 -18.70
C LEU A 178 7.97 -4.81 -20.03
N SER A 179 8.48 -5.88 -20.65
CA SER A 179 8.81 -5.85 -22.06
C SER A 179 7.55 -5.65 -22.91
N TYR A 180 7.73 -5.34 -24.19
CA TYR A 180 6.63 -5.23 -25.13
C TYR A 180 5.85 -6.55 -25.24
N GLU A 181 6.57 -7.68 -25.35
CA GLU A 181 6.01 -9.02 -25.45
C GLU A 181 5.24 -9.40 -24.18
N GLN A 182 5.76 -9.07 -23.00
CA GLN A 182 5.08 -9.28 -21.73
C GLN A 182 3.82 -8.42 -21.61
N THR A 183 3.85 -7.18 -22.11
CA THR A 183 2.68 -6.30 -22.13
C THR A 183 1.56 -6.91 -22.99
N GLU A 184 1.89 -7.40 -24.17
CA GLU A 184 0.93 -8.08 -25.04
C GLU A 184 0.42 -9.38 -24.43
N ALA A 185 1.28 -10.15 -23.76
CA ALA A 185 0.88 -11.32 -23.01
C ALA A 185 -0.12 -10.97 -21.89
N VAL A 186 0.13 -9.93 -21.09
CA VAL A 186 -0.82 -9.46 -20.06
C VAL A 186 -2.15 -9.05 -20.69
N ASN A 187 -2.14 -8.36 -21.82
CA ASN A 187 -3.37 -7.97 -22.54
C ASN A 187 -4.17 -9.17 -23.03
N PHE A 188 -3.50 -10.25 -23.43
CA PHE A 188 -4.14 -11.49 -23.86
C PHE A 188 -4.63 -12.36 -22.70
N ILE A 189 -3.79 -12.60 -21.69
CA ILE A 189 -4.07 -13.47 -20.53
C ILE A 189 -5.11 -12.83 -19.60
N ALA A 190 -4.95 -11.53 -19.36
CA ALA A 190 -5.72 -10.75 -18.41
C ALA A 190 -6.28 -9.50 -19.10
N PRO A 191 -7.23 -9.64 -20.05
CA PRO A 191 -7.78 -8.50 -20.78
C PRO A 191 -8.45 -7.49 -19.84
N GLU A 192 -8.23 -6.20 -20.07
CA GLU A 192 -8.88 -5.15 -19.26
C GLU A 192 -10.38 -5.05 -19.56
N PHE A 193 -10.74 -5.27 -20.82
CA PHE A 193 -12.11 -5.18 -21.29
C PHE A 193 -12.48 -6.40 -22.13
N ILE A 194 -13.78 -6.72 -22.13
CA ILE A 194 -14.36 -7.67 -23.07
C ILE A 194 -15.51 -7.05 -23.84
N ILE A 195 -15.79 -7.59 -25.03
CA ILE A 195 -16.91 -7.18 -25.85
C ILE A 195 -18.03 -8.22 -25.66
N LEU A 196 -19.18 -7.76 -25.18
CA LEU A 196 -20.39 -8.58 -25.13
C LEU A 196 -21.18 -8.42 -26.43
N PRO A 197 -21.85 -9.47 -26.97
CA PRO A 197 -22.49 -9.42 -28.28
C PRO A 197 -23.46 -8.25 -28.48
N HIS A 198 -24.23 -7.91 -27.45
CA HIS A 198 -25.25 -6.86 -27.52
C HIS A 198 -24.74 -5.47 -27.13
N LYS A 199 -23.42 -5.31 -26.90
CA LYS A 199 -22.86 -4.07 -26.38
C LYS A 199 -21.86 -3.46 -27.35
N LYS A 200 -22.18 -2.24 -27.81
CA LYS A 200 -21.25 -1.44 -28.64
C LYS A 200 -20.00 -1.00 -27.87
N LYS A 201 -20.08 -0.90 -26.53
CA LYS A 201 -18.97 -0.50 -25.67
C LYS A 201 -18.42 -1.70 -24.90
N PRO A 202 -17.10 -1.89 -24.83
CA PRO A 202 -16.51 -2.92 -24.00
C PRO A 202 -16.89 -2.79 -22.52
N VAL A 203 -16.91 -3.92 -21.81
CA VAL A 203 -17.14 -4.00 -20.35
C VAL A 203 -15.79 -4.21 -19.67
N LYS A 204 -15.47 -3.38 -18.67
CA LYS A 204 -14.24 -3.53 -17.88
C LYS A 204 -14.35 -4.77 -16.99
N LEU A 205 -13.36 -5.64 -17.03
CA LEU A 205 -13.21 -6.73 -16.08
C LEU A 205 -12.51 -6.22 -14.82
N ARG A 206 -12.98 -6.61 -13.64
CA ARG A 206 -12.33 -6.34 -12.37
C ARG A 206 -11.50 -7.55 -11.96
N TYR A 207 -10.23 -7.33 -11.68
CA TYR A 207 -9.32 -8.35 -11.13
C TYR A 207 -9.12 -8.04 -9.66
N ASP A 208 -9.22 -9.05 -8.81
CA ASP A 208 -8.90 -8.92 -7.39
C ASP A 208 -7.57 -9.61 -7.03
N GLU A 209 -7.13 -9.41 -5.78
CA GLU A 209 -5.87 -9.99 -5.30
C GLU A 209 -5.92 -11.52 -5.21
N LYS A 210 -7.10 -12.09 -4.93
CA LYS A 210 -7.31 -13.54 -4.85
C LYS A 210 -7.15 -14.22 -6.21
N GLY A 211 -7.29 -13.45 -7.28
CA GLY A 211 -7.22 -13.93 -8.66
C GLY A 211 -8.59 -14.26 -9.24
N ASP A 212 -9.67 -13.78 -8.60
CA ASP A 212 -10.99 -13.81 -9.20
C ASP A 212 -11.11 -12.70 -10.25
N VAL A 213 -11.81 -13.03 -11.34
CA VAL A 213 -12.05 -12.12 -12.46
C VAL A 213 -13.54 -11.88 -12.55
N ILE A 214 -13.96 -10.63 -12.33
CA ILE A 214 -15.35 -10.27 -12.11
C ILE A 214 -15.83 -9.36 -13.24
N LEU A 215 -16.97 -9.71 -13.82
CA LEU A 215 -17.72 -8.88 -14.75
C LEU A 215 -18.98 -8.39 -14.05
N SER A 216 -19.04 -7.08 -13.81
CA SER A 216 -20.20 -6.43 -13.21
C SER A 216 -21.04 -5.76 -14.29
N GLU A 217 -22.22 -6.30 -14.58
CA GLU A 217 -23.18 -5.65 -15.47
C GLU A 217 -24.64 -5.93 -15.12
N THR A 218 -25.50 -5.06 -15.62
CA THR A 218 -26.94 -5.23 -15.55
C THR A 218 -27.38 -6.52 -16.21
N ILE A 219 -28.36 -7.21 -15.60
CA ILE A 219 -28.89 -8.50 -16.08
C ILE A 219 -29.24 -8.45 -17.57
N GLN A 220 -29.81 -7.33 -18.04
CA GLN A 220 -30.22 -7.18 -19.44
C GLN A 220 -29.04 -7.22 -20.41
N MET A 221 -27.87 -6.75 -19.99
CA MET A 221 -26.67 -6.73 -20.82
C MET A 221 -25.99 -8.10 -20.90
N LEU A 222 -26.42 -9.05 -20.07
CA LEU A 222 -25.89 -10.40 -20.01
C LEU A 222 -26.79 -11.43 -20.71
N TYR A 223 -27.93 -11.00 -21.27
CA TYR A 223 -28.72 -11.85 -22.15
C TYR A 223 -27.86 -12.29 -23.34
N ASP A 224 -28.01 -13.56 -23.72
CA ASP A 224 -27.29 -14.18 -24.84
C ASP A 224 -25.76 -14.06 -24.74
N CYS A 225 -25.21 -13.82 -23.53
CA CYS A 225 -23.78 -13.81 -23.29
C CYS A 225 -23.21 -15.19 -23.68
N PRO A 226 -22.14 -15.26 -24.49
CA PRO A 226 -21.52 -16.53 -24.84
C PRO A 226 -20.91 -17.16 -23.59
N LEU A 227 -21.16 -18.45 -23.41
CA LEU A 227 -20.66 -19.22 -22.28
C LEU A 227 -19.92 -20.48 -22.78
N PRO A 228 -18.89 -20.94 -22.04
CA PRO A 228 -18.33 -20.32 -20.85
C PRO A 228 -17.53 -19.05 -21.20
N LEU A 229 -17.60 -18.04 -20.32
CA LEU A 229 -16.76 -16.84 -20.43
C LEU A 229 -15.52 -17.03 -19.55
N THR A 230 -14.36 -17.15 -20.19
CA THR A 230 -13.10 -17.47 -19.53
C THR A 230 -11.99 -16.52 -19.94
N VAL A 231 -11.03 -16.31 -19.05
CA VAL A 231 -9.75 -15.63 -19.31
C VAL A 231 -8.58 -16.57 -18.99
N ALA A 232 -7.35 -16.07 -19.10
CA ALA A 232 -6.13 -16.84 -18.89
C ALA A 232 -6.12 -18.15 -19.71
N GLU A 233 -6.34 -18.02 -21.02
CA GLU A 233 -6.30 -19.17 -21.95
C GLU A 233 -7.35 -20.25 -21.63
N GLY A 234 -8.49 -19.84 -21.08
CA GLY A 234 -9.57 -20.78 -20.71
C GLY A 234 -9.48 -21.34 -19.30
N LYS A 235 -8.42 -21.03 -18.54
CA LYS A 235 -8.19 -21.60 -17.20
C LYS A 235 -9.07 -21.00 -16.11
N VAL A 236 -9.44 -19.73 -16.24
CA VAL A 236 -10.17 -19.00 -15.20
C VAL A 236 -11.53 -18.55 -15.73
N GLN A 237 -12.59 -19.05 -15.10
CA GLN A 237 -13.96 -18.64 -15.41
C GLN A 237 -14.27 -17.27 -14.80
N VAL A 238 -14.88 -16.41 -15.60
CA VAL A 238 -15.33 -15.09 -15.14
C VAL A 238 -16.52 -15.23 -14.22
N ILE A 239 -16.45 -14.55 -13.08
CA ILE A 239 -17.54 -14.39 -12.12
C ILE A 239 -18.43 -13.25 -12.61
N PHE A 240 -19.74 -13.50 -12.67
CA PHE A 240 -20.73 -12.50 -13.02
C PHE A 240 -21.31 -11.88 -11.75
N GLU A 241 -21.12 -10.58 -11.58
CA GLU A 241 -21.83 -9.76 -10.61
C GLU A 241 -23.03 -9.12 -11.32
N LEU A 242 -24.20 -9.72 -11.10
CA LEU A 242 -25.45 -9.38 -11.78
C LEU A 242 -26.09 -8.17 -11.11
N LEU A 243 -26.24 -7.09 -11.88
CA LEU A 243 -26.77 -5.82 -11.37
C LEU A 243 -28.25 -5.63 -11.79
N ALA A 244 -29.03 -5.00 -10.91
CA ALA A 244 -30.32 -4.42 -11.28
C ALA A 244 -30.11 -3.21 -12.22
N PRO A 245 -31.17 -2.71 -12.91
CA PRO A 245 -31.08 -1.48 -13.70
C PRO A 245 -30.51 -0.27 -12.95
N SER A 246 -30.69 -0.21 -11.63
CA SER A 246 -30.11 0.83 -10.77
C SER A 246 -28.62 0.61 -10.42
N ARG A 247 -27.93 -0.35 -11.07
CA ARG A 247 -26.54 -0.74 -10.79
C ARG A 247 -26.29 -1.34 -9.39
N ARG A 248 -27.34 -1.74 -8.67
CA ARG A 248 -27.18 -2.43 -7.38
C ARG A 248 -26.93 -3.93 -7.63
N PRO A 249 -25.94 -4.56 -6.96
CA PRO A 249 -25.74 -6.00 -7.03
C PRO A 249 -26.98 -6.75 -6.54
N VAL A 250 -27.37 -7.79 -7.28
CA VAL A 250 -28.52 -8.66 -6.97
C VAL A 250 -28.07 -10.09 -6.71
N GLN A 251 -27.13 -10.59 -7.51
CA GLN A 251 -26.58 -11.92 -7.34
C GLN A 251 -25.15 -11.97 -7.91
N ILE A 252 -24.31 -12.83 -7.34
CA ILE A 252 -22.99 -13.15 -7.85
C ILE A 252 -23.01 -14.64 -8.23
N THR A 253 -22.55 -14.98 -9.44
CA THR A 253 -22.51 -16.37 -9.91
C THR A 253 -21.29 -16.63 -10.80
N ARG A 254 -20.74 -17.85 -10.73
CA ARG A 254 -19.76 -18.35 -11.72
C ARG A 254 -20.46 -19.03 -12.90
N ASP A 255 -21.67 -19.54 -12.67
CA ASP A 255 -22.47 -20.25 -13.66
C ASP A 255 -23.68 -19.40 -14.05
N LEU A 256 -23.54 -18.70 -15.18
CA LEU A 256 -24.59 -17.87 -15.72
C LEU A 256 -25.72 -18.70 -16.34
N GLU A 257 -25.46 -19.93 -16.82
CA GLU A 257 -26.52 -20.81 -17.33
C GLU A 257 -27.45 -21.28 -16.21
N GLN A 258 -26.87 -21.70 -15.09
CA GLN A 258 -27.63 -22.14 -13.93
C GLN A 258 -28.43 -20.99 -13.31
N PHE A 259 -27.88 -19.76 -13.34
CA PHE A 259 -28.61 -18.57 -12.94
C PHE A 259 -29.88 -18.37 -13.79
N TRP A 260 -29.78 -18.47 -15.12
CA TRP A 260 -30.94 -18.31 -16.00
C TRP A 260 -32.00 -19.38 -15.78
N LYS A 261 -31.60 -20.63 -15.53
CA LYS A 261 -32.51 -21.77 -15.32
C LYS A 261 -33.27 -21.69 -14.00
N ASN A 262 -32.59 -21.27 -12.91
CA ASN A 262 -33.14 -21.42 -11.56
C ASN A 262 -33.45 -20.10 -10.85
N SER A 263 -32.46 -19.20 -10.75
CA SER A 263 -32.56 -18.01 -9.89
C SER A 263 -33.21 -16.81 -10.58
N TYR A 264 -33.08 -16.71 -11.90
CA TYR A 264 -33.55 -15.56 -12.66
C TYR A 264 -35.07 -15.37 -12.56
N HIS A 265 -35.87 -16.43 -12.51
CA HIS A 265 -37.32 -16.32 -12.44
C HIS A 265 -37.82 -15.61 -11.17
N GLU A 266 -37.17 -15.82 -10.02
CA GLU A 266 -37.51 -15.14 -8.77
C GLU A 266 -37.07 -13.68 -8.81
N ILE A 267 -35.83 -13.43 -9.22
CA ILE A 267 -35.27 -12.08 -9.36
C ILE A 267 -36.07 -11.24 -10.37
N LYS A 268 -36.49 -11.84 -11.48
CA LYS A 268 -37.32 -11.18 -12.50
C LYS A 268 -38.65 -10.71 -11.92
N LYS A 269 -39.31 -11.50 -11.06
CA LYS A 269 -40.59 -11.10 -10.44
C LYS A 269 -40.42 -9.85 -9.58
N GLU A 270 -39.37 -9.82 -8.76
CA GLU A 270 -39.05 -8.67 -7.90
C GLU A 270 -38.68 -7.43 -8.73
N LEU A 271 -37.74 -7.59 -9.67
CA LEU A 271 -37.19 -6.47 -10.42
C LEU A 271 -38.15 -5.93 -11.47
N LYS A 272 -39.01 -6.77 -12.08
CA LYS A 272 -40.03 -6.30 -13.04
C LYS A 272 -41.04 -5.36 -12.37
N GLY A 273 -41.41 -5.63 -11.12
CA GLY A 273 -42.28 -4.73 -10.35
C GLY A 273 -41.64 -3.37 -10.09
N ARG A 274 -40.35 -3.34 -9.71
CA ARG A 274 -39.61 -2.09 -9.44
C ARG A 274 -39.18 -1.34 -10.70
N TYR A 275 -38.91 -2.06 -11.79
CA TYR A 275 -38.36 -1.53 -13.04
C TYR A 275 -39.20 -1.99 -14.26
N PRO A 276 -40.46 -1.55 -14.36
CA PRO A 276 -41.40 -2.05 -15.38
C PRO A 276 -41.07 -1.61 -16.81
N LYS A 277 -40.26 -0.56 -16.98
CA LYS A 277 -39.85 -0.03 -18.29
C LYS A 277 -38.67 -0.78 -18.93
N HIS A 278 -38.03 -1.69 -18.19
CA HIS A 278 -36.88 -2.45 -18.67
C HIS A 278 -37.32 -3.77 -19.31
N GLU A 279 -36.48 -4.30 -20.20
CA GLU A 279 -36.70 -5.58 -20.85
C GLU A 279 -36.43 -6.76 -19.90
N TRP A 280 -37.41 -7.66 -19.79
CA TRP A 280 -37.35 -8.86 -18.96
C TRP A 280 -37.80 -10.07 -19.78
N ARG A 281 -36.85 -10.74 -20.45
CA ARG A 281 -37.10 -11.95 -21.25
C ARG A 281 -37.42 -13.13 -20.38
#